data_AF-W3X793-F1
#
_entry.id   AF-W3X793-F1
#
_cell.length_a   1.000
_cell.length_b   1.000
_cell.length_c   1.000
_cell.angle_alpha   90.00
_cell.angle_beta   90.00
_cell.angle_gamma   90.00
#
_symmetry.space_group_name_H-M   'P 1'
#
loop_
_entity.id
_entity.type
_entity.pdbx_description
1 polymer ?
#
loop_
_entity_poly.entity_id
_entity_poly.type
_entity_poly.pdbx_seq_one_letter_code
_entity_poly.pdbx_strand_id
1 'polypeptide(L)'
;MASLFTATLHPGLGLGPFVLGASLHDILTRLKAEPQRFPKLNLMHNPQQPVTEPVVLELPANGIRLRFDGSEQRLRLIEVIDFTKNRITYGHPEKDIVKPPTDQGVASPRLGGGGGESTTGPNFRTIYHRLMGPTYAGEYIPPSDDSSQMGTYILSYPGVAFSFPLPVSGYSPDKDVVSLLASTQSQTASSMAIFNGKSWAEARDALWTEVLPSINSTYLFNKSKDVVPDEISLVKIHGGGKLQLFKKWTPSSVWITLGETTPQDLVGELGPPDAIYRKSDQRMYIHKDRTASHSRSRSTGREYKRGDDLTDTDQSSVHTGSDETDEDTLEDEFVGNVSKECFYNYFYLGFDILISPPVTPSPAPPSQETSMNNESYPNDKGVRTESPDRLVASKVILHANIPGSYPFNRHRRCRWEIAYLSTLSSDAPSADSETKFNDLEERLREEWKSTYPSDSEAHKRQRGMVLNRGWGDSTGSSCELLGGWEDSSGGVAARKFDGNEDSTTTLYGFPGLVFEVLKNGYVSAVTVF
;
A
#
# COMPACT_ATOMS: atom_id res chain seq x y z
N MET A 1 22.36 11.26 20.38
CA MET A 1 22.28 9.83 20.01
C MET A 1 20.82 9.51 19.76
N ALA A 2 20.46 9.05 18.57
CA ALA A 2 19.11 8.51 18.35
C ALA A 2 18.94 7.28 19.25
N SER A 3 17.82 7.18 19.95
CA SER A 3 17.52 6.00 20.77
C SER A 3 17.34 4.77 19.87
N LEU A 4 17.84 3.61 20.32
CA LEU A 4 17.65 2.36 19.60
C LEU A 4 16.17 2.04 19.46
N PHE A 5 15.78 1.53 18.30
CA PHE A 5 14.43 1.03 18.07
C PHE A 5 14.11 -0.07 19.08
N THR A 6 13.09 0.16 19.91
CA THR A 6 12.61 -0.81 20.90
C THR A 6 11.28 -1.40 20.45
N ALA A 7 11.13 -2.72 20.54
CA ALA A 7 9.91 -3.43 20.16
C ALA A 7 9.72 -4.74 20.92
N THR A 8 8.47 -5.08 21.22
CA THR A 8 8.09 -6.36 21.82
C THR A 8 7.85 -7.41 20.72
N LEU A 9 8.44 -8.59 20.89
CA LEU A 9 8.26 -9.75 20.02
C LEU A 9 6.95 -10.47 20.38
N HIS A 10 6.11 -10.68 19.38
CA HIS A 10 4.92 -11.53 19.45
C HIS A 10 5.03 -12.65 18.41
N PRO A 11 5.47 -13.86 18.80
CA PRO A 11 5.66 -14.97 17.87
C PRO A 11 4.38 -15.25 17.06
N GLY A 12 4.53 -15.44 15.75
CA GLY A 12 3.39 -15.69 14.85
C GLY A 12 2.57 -14.46 14.49
N LEU A 13 2.84 -13.30 15.09
CA LEU A 13 2.02 -12.09 14.94
C LEU A 13 2.82 -10.88 14.46
N GLY A 14 3.96 -10.58 15.06
CA GLY A 14 4.69 -9.36 14.73
C GLY A 14 5.83 -8.97 15.69
N LEU A 15 6.43 -7.82 15.39
CA LEU A 15 7.49 -7.17 16.16
C LEU A 15 7.17 -5.68 16.34
N GLY A 16 6.68 -5.31 17.52
CA GLY A 16 6.23 -3.94 17.80
C GLY A 16 5.19 -3.45 16.77
N PRO A 17 5.45 -2.37 16.02
CA PRO A 17 4.52 -1.84 15.03
C PRO A 17 4.42 -2.69 13.75
N PHE A 18 5.33 -3.65 13.55
CA PHE A 18 5.35 -4.49 12.36
C PHE A 18 4.51 -5.74 12.59
N VAL A 19 3.32 -5.78 11.99
CA VAL A 19 2.36 -6.87 12.14
C VAL A 19 2.30 -7.69 10.85
N LEU A 20 2.39 -9.01 10.96
CA LEU A 20 2.20 -9.91 9.82
C LEU A 20 0.82 -9.68 9.20
N GLY A 21 0.79 -9.53 7.87
CA GLY A 21 -0.39 -9.12 7.12
C GLY A 21 -0.62 -7.62 7.00
N ALA A 22 0.13 -6.76 7.68
CA ALA A 22 0.06 -5.33 7.38
C ALA A 22 0.46 -5.05 5.92
N SER A 23 -0.20 -4.06 5.29
CA SER A 23 0.11 -3.71 3.90
C SER A 23 1.44 -2.96 3.79
N LEU A 24 2.12 -3.09 2.66
CA LEU A 24 3.32 -2.33 2.33
C LEU A 24 3.05 -0.82 2.40
N HIS A 25 1.88 -0.39 1.94
CA HIS A 25 1.46 1.02 2.00
C HIS A 25 1.42 1.52 3.44
N ASP A 26 0.71 0.83 4.32
CA ASP A 26 0.56 1.22 5.73
C ASP A 26 1.93 1.26 6.44
N ILE A 27 2.76 0.21 6.26
CA ILE A 27 4.10 0.17 6.88
C ILE A 27 4.98 1.31 6.39
N LEU A 28 5.05 1.55 5.07
CA LEU A 28 5.87 2.64 4.54
C LEU A 28 5.37 4.01 5.00
N THR A 29 4.06 4.22 5.05
CA THR A 29 3.44 5.47 5.53
C THR A 29 3.83 5.73 6.99
N ARG A 30 3.73 4.73 7.87
CA ARG A 30 4.15 4.85 9.28
C ARG A 30 5.65 5.10 9.44
N LEU A 31 6.48 4.38 8.69
CA LEU A 31 7.93 4.53 8.73
C LEU A 31 8.36 5.94 8.29
N LYS A 32 7.77 6.46 7.21
CA LYS A 32 8.02 7.83 6.71
C LYS A 32 7.59 8.92 7.69
N ALA A 33 6.56 8.67 8.49
CA ALA A 33 6.10 9.59 9.51
C ALA A 33 7.06 9.72 10.72
N GLU A 34 7.98 8.77 10.90
CA GLU A 34 8.95 8.76 12.01
C GLU A 34 10.43 8.75 11.51
N PRO A 35 10.88 9.77 10.74
CA PRO A 35 12.20 9.76 10.10
C PRO A 35 13.37 9.74 11.09
N GLN A 36 13.16 10.24 12.32
CA GLN A 36 14.19 10.16 13.37
C GLN A 36 14.40 8.73 13.89
N ARG A 37 13.33 7.91 13.87
CA ARG A 37 13.38 6.50 14.32
C ARG A 37 13.77 5.56 13.18
N PHE A 38 13.42 5.90 11.95
CA PHE A 38 13.70 5.13 10.74
C PHE A 38 14.39 6.01 9.68
N PRO A 39 15.67 6.37 9.89
CA PRO A 39 16.37 7.36 9.07
C PRO A 39 16.73 6.86 7.65
N LYS A 40 16.69 5.55 7.41
CA LYS A 40 17.04 4.97 6.11
C LYS A 40 16.14 3.79 5.79
N LEU A 41 15.50 3.85 4.62
CA LEU A 41 14.61 2.84 4.06
C LEU A 41 15.18 2.39 2.72
N ASN A 42 15.53 1.11 2.59
CA ASN A 42 15.99 0.53 1.32
C ASN A 42 14.90 -0.39 0.78
N LEU A 43 14.31 -0.04 -0.36
CA LEU A 43 13.28 -0.86 -1.02
C LEU A 43 13.88 -1.60 -2.21
N MET A 44 13.73 -2.92 -2.23
CA MET A 44 14.16 -3.80 -3.31
C MET A 44 12.95 -4.51 -3.91
N HIS A 45 12.87 -4.52 -5.24
CA HIS A 45 11.80 -5.17 -6.00
C HIS A 45 12.33 -5.63 -7.36
N ASN A 46 11.61 -6.56 -7.99
CA ASN A 46 11.89 -6.98 -9.36
C ASN A 46 11.09 -6.10 -10.35
N PRO A 47 11.73 -5.23 -11.16
CA PRO A 47 11.01 -4.35 -12.07
C PRO A 47 10.35 -5.08 -13.25
N GLN A 48 10.77 -6.30 -13.58
CA GLN A 48 10.16 -7.12 -14.62
C GLN A 48 8.92 -7.89 -14.13
N GLN A 49 8.81 -8.13 -12.82
CA GLN A 49 7.72 -8.88 -12.20
C GLN A 49 7.25 -8.25 -10.88
N PRO A 50 6.85 -6.96 -10.87
CA PRO A 50 6.67 -6.19 -9.65
C PRO A 50 5.38 -6.52 -8.86
N VAL A 51 4.49 -7.34 -9.43
CA VAL A 51 3.21 -7.74 -8.83
C VAL A 51 3.16 -9.22 -8.45
N THR A 52 4.19 -10.00 -8.78
CA THR A 52 4.26 -11.43 -8.45
C THR A 52 5.44 -11.71 -7.52
N GLU A 53 6.60 -11.09 -7.77
CA GLU A 53 7.78 -11.28 -6.94
C GLU A 53 7.67 -10.51 -5.61
N PRO A 54 8.24 -11.06 -4.51
CA PRO A 54 8.25 -10.38 -3.23
C PRO A 54 8.93 -9.01 -3.25
N VAL A 55 8.43 -8.09 -2.43
CA VAL A 55 9.05 -6.79 -2.19
C VAL A 55 9.78 -6.84 -0.85
N VAL A 56 11.04 -6.38 -0.83
CA VAL A 56 11.87 -6.40 0.38
C VAL A 56 12.13 -4.96 0.81
N LEU A 57 11.85 -4.68 2.08
CA LEU A 57 12.14 -3.41 2.74
C LEU A 57 13.19 -3.64 3.83
N GLU A 58 14.39 -3.12 3.64
CA GLU A 58 15.44 -3.16 4.66
C GLU A 58 15.50 -1.85 5.44
N LEU A 59 15.60 -1.98 6.76
CA LEU A 59 15.78 -0.91 7.73
C LEU A 59 17.20 -1.02 8.30
N PRO A 60 18.25 -0.62 7.53
CA PRO A 60 19.64 -0.89 7.88
C PRO A 60 20.09 -0.22 9.18
N ALA A 61 19.47 0.90 9.56
CA ALA A 61 19.73 1.60 10.82
C ALA A 61 19.13 0.88 12.04
N ASN A 62 18.13 0.02 11.82
CA ASN A 62 17.39 -0.70 12.87
C ASN A 62 17.73 -2.19 12.90
N GLY A 63 18.45 -2.71 11.89
CA GLY A 63 18.82 -4.11 11.80
C GLY A 63 17.64 -5.04 11.48
N ILE A 64 16.64 -4.53 10.76
CA ILE A 64 15.39 -5.24 10.44
C ILE A 64 15.20 -5.33 8.93
N ARG A 65 14.70 -6.46 8.46
CA ARG A 65 14.25 -6.67 7.08
C ARG A 65 12.82 -7.16 7.08
N LEU A 66 11.97 -6.52 6.28
CA LEU A 66 10.56 -6.83 6.12
C LEU A 66 10.35 -7.34 4.70
N ARG A 67 9.61 -8.44 4.53
CA ARG A 67 9.30 -8.97 3.20
C ARG A 67 7.81 -9.11 2.96
N PHE A 68 7.37 -8.61 1.82
CA PHE A 68 5.97 -8.55 1.41
C PHE A 68 5.75 -9.45 0.20
N ASP A 69 4.60 -10.11 0.09
CA ASP A 69 4.26 -10.82 -1.15
C ASP A 69 4.01 -9.84 -2.31
N GLY A 70 4.19 -10.28 -3.55
CA GLY A 70 3.98 -9.42 -4.72
C GLY A 70 2.50 -9.05 -4.93
N SER A 71 1.61 -10.03 -4.80
CA SER A 71 0.22 -9.93 -5.27
C SER A 71 -0.65 -9.01 -4.40
N GLU A 72 -0.59 -9.17 -3.07
CA GLU A 72 -1.38 -8.38 -2.12
C GLU A 72 -0.54 -7.32 -1.40
N GLN A 73 0.79 -7.37 -1.55
CA GLN A 73 1.74 -6.50 -0.85
C GLN A 73 1.55 -6.55 0.67
N ARG A 74 1.43 -7.76 1.23
CA ARG A 74 1.23 -8.02 2.65
C ARG A 74 2.49 -8.53 3.29
N LEU A 75 2.81 -8.03 4.48
CA LEU A 75 3.99 -8.45 5.23
C LEU A 75 3.89 -9.94 5.58
N ARG A 76 4.78 -10.76 5.01
CA ARG A 76 4.85 -12.22 5.22
C ARG A 76 5.94 -12.63 6.20
N LEU A 77 7.03 -11.88 6.23
CA LEU A 77 8.21 -12.22 7.00
C LEU A 77 8.85 -10.97 7.60
N ILE A 78 9.13 -11.02 8.90
CA ILE A 78 9.94 -10.02 9.61
C ILE A 78 11.23 -10.71 10.03
N GLU A 79 12.36 -10.10 9.72
CA GLU A 79 13.68 -10.62 10.05
C GLU A 79 14.46 -9.59 10.84
N VAL A 80 15.08 -10.02 11.93
CA VAL A 80 16.08 -9.26 12.66
C VAL A 80 17.43 -9.80 12.21
N ILE A 81 18.14 -8.99 11.44
CA ILE A 81 19.41 -9.33 10.80
C ILE A 81 20.62 -8.78 11.57
N ASP A 82 20.39 -7.86 12.50
CA ASP A 82 21.44 -7.27 13.34
C ASP A 82 20.84 -6.87 14.69
N PHE A 83 21.09 -7.66 15.74
CA PHE A 83 20.54 -7.40 17.08
C PHE A 83 21.20 -6.20 17.77
N THR A 84 22.32 -5.67 17.26
CA THR A 84 23.01 -4.53 17.88
C THR A 84 22.31 -3.19 17.61
N LYS A 85 21.39 -3.16 16.65
CA LYS A 85 20.69 -1.95 16.17
C LYS A 85 19.25 -1.82 16.67
N ASN A 86 18.82 -2.73 17.54
CA ASN A 86 17.49 -2.74 18.11
C ASN A 86 17.52 -3.26 19.55
N ARG A 87 16.43 -3.04 20.27
CA ARG A 87 16.17 -3.62 21.58
C ARG A 87 14.86 -4.39 21.51
N ILE A 88 14.95 -5.71 21.54
CA ILE A 88 13.77 -6.58 21.43
C ILE A 88 13.48 -7.23 22.77
N THR A 89 12.23 -7.12 23.21
CA THR A 89 11.73 -7.75 24.44
C THR A 89 10.77 -8.90 24.13
N TYR A 90 10.64 -9.86 25.04
CA TYR A 90 9.73 -11.00 24.91
C TYR A 90 9.13 -11.40 26.27
N GLY A 91 7.86 -11.83 26.24
CA GLY A 91 7.13 -12.40 27.38
C GLY A 91 6.53 -11.39 28.36
N HIS A 92 5.85 -11.90 29.39
CA HIS A 92 5.33 -11.12 30.51
C HIS A 92 5.90 -11.68 31.84
N PRO A 93 6.66 -10.90 32.62
CA PRO A 93 7.14 -9.53 32.34
C PRO A 93 8.09 -9.50 31.13
N GLU A 94 8.20 -8.34 30.48
CA GLU A 94 9.05 -8.16 29.31
C GLU A 94 10.52 -8.38 29.65
N LYS A 95 11.16 -9.32 28.94
CA LYS A 95 12.59 -9.63 29.08
C LYS A 95 13.32 -9.30 27.80
N ASP A 96 14.45 -8.60 27.91
CA ASP A 96 15.33 -8.36 26.76
C ASP A 96 15.85 -9.68 26.19
N ILE A 97 15.70 -9.88 24.88
CA ILE A 97 16.24 -11.03 24.15
C ILE A 97 17.77 -10.96 24.14
N VAL A 98 18.32 -9.77 23.90
CA VAL A 98 19.75 -9.45 24.01
C VAL A 98 19.91 -8.43 25.13
N LYS A 99 20.72 -8.76 26.15
CA LYS A 99 20.97 -7.83 27.25
C LYS A 99 21.74 -6.62 26.73
N PRO A 100 21.31 -5.38 27.03
CA PRO A 100 22.12 -4.21 26.71
C PRO A 100 23.44 -4.28 27.49
N PRO A 101 24.56 -3.82 26.91
CA PRO A 101 25.81 -3.67 27.65
C PRO A 101 25.54 -2.76 28.85
N THR A 102 25.66 -3.30 30.06
CA THR A 102 25.42 -2.56 31.30
C THR A 102 26.50 -1.49 31.48
N ASP A 103 26.10 -0.22 31.49
CA ASP A 103 26.95 0.96 31.74
C ASP A 103 27.37 1.11 33.22
N GLN A 104 27.38 0.03 34.01
CA GLN A 104 27.79 0.05 35.41
C GLN A 104 28.86 -1.00 35.68
N GLY A 105 30.10 -0.52 35.73
CA GLY A 105 31.21 -1.25 36.32
C GLY A 105 32.54 -0.85 35.69
N VAL A 106 33.21 0.14 36.29
CA VAL A 106 34.66 0.25 36.22
C VAL A 106 35.24 -1.06 36.76
N ALA A 107 35.46 -2.03 35.87
CA ALA A 107 36.22 -3.22 36.16
C ALA A 107 37.57 -3.05 35.48
N SER A 108 38.59 -2.92 36.32
CA SER A 108 40.01 -2.90 35.97
C SER A 108 40.35 -3.88 34.84
N PRO A 109 41.34 -3.57 33.99
CA PRO A 109 41.78 -4.46 32.92
C PRO A 109 42.28 -5.76 33.56
N ARG A 110 41.48 -6.82 33.48
CA ARG A 110 42.02 -8.17 33.67
C ARG A 110 42.80 -8.51 32.42
N LEU A 111 44.12 -8.40 32.51
CA LEU A 111 45.04 -9.08 31.60
C LEU A 111 44.73 -10.59 31.64
N GLY A 112 43.99 -11.04 30.64
CA GLY A 112 43.74 -12.45 30.33
C GLY A 112 43.30 -12.49 28.88
N GLY A 113 44.23 -12.80 27.98
CA GLY A 113 44.04 -12.76 26.54
C GLY A 113 42.93 -13.72 26.06
N GLY A 114 42.10 -13.20 25.17
CA GLY A 114 41.03 -13.91 24.48
C GLY A 114 40.00 -12.88 24.01
N GLY A 115 40.03 -12.51 22.73
CA GLY A 115 39.27 -11.41 22.15
C GLY A 115 37.78 -11.45 22.51
N GLY A 116 37.33 -10.42 23.24
CA GLY A 116 35.92 -10.20 23.52
C GLY A 116 35.20 -9.70 22.28
N GLU A 117 34.67 -10.63 21.47
CA GLU A 117 33.64 -10.28 20.50
C GLU A 117 32.41 -9.79 21.27
N SER A 118 32.04 -8.54 21.05
CA SER A 118 30.72 -8.02 21.43
C SER A 118 29.66 -8.98 20.90
N THR A 119 28.87 -9.59 21.78
CA THR A 119 27.87 -10.59 21.40
C THR A 119 26.90 -10.01 20.37
N THR A 120 26.93 -10.52 19.14
CA THR A 120 26.16 -10.00 17.99
C THR A 120 24.68 -10.40 18.04
N GLY A 121 24.29 -11.27 18.97
CA GLY A 121 22.92 -11.75 19.12
C GLY A 121 22.69 -12.59 20.39
N PRO A 122 21.47 -13.10 20.60
CA PRO A 122 21.12 -13.89 21.77
C PRO A 122 21.80 -15.26 21.74
N ASN A 123 22.33 -15.70 22.88
CA ASN A 123 22.93 -17.03 22.98
C ASN A 123 21.86 -18.13 23.02
N PHE A 124 22.23 -19.32 22.52
CA PHE A 124 21.34 -20.49 22.48
C PHE A 124 20.73 -20.80 23.86
N ARG A 125 21.54 -20.81 24.93
CA ARG A 125 21.10 -21.12 26.30
C ARG A 125 20.02 -20.15 26.79
N THR A 126 20.10 -18.87 26.44
CA THR A 126 19.12 -17.85 26.82
C THR A 126 17.80 -18.08 26.11
N ILE A 127 17.84 -18.36 24.81
CA ILE A 127 16.63 -18.69 24.04
C ILE A 127 15.98 -19.96 24.61
N TYR A 128 16.75 -21.05 24.71
CA TYR A 128 16.25 -22.38 25.05
C TYR A 128 15.82 -22.51 26.51
N HIS A 129 16.58 -22.00 27.49
CA HIS A 129 16.26 -22.20 28.91
C HIS A 129 15.52 -21.03 29.57
N ARG A 130 15.67 -19.80 29.08
CA ARG A 130 15.15 -18.60 29.79
C ARG A 130 13.96 -17.94 29.11
N LEU A 131 13.89 -18.00 27.78
CA LEU A 131 12.87 -17.29 27.01
C LEU A 131 11.76 -18.23 26.52
N MET A 132 12.09 -19.17 25.63
CA MET A 132 11.11 -19.91 24.83
C MET A 132 10.87 -21.36 25.29
N GLY A 133 11.85 -21.96 25.99
CA GLY A 133 11.75 -23.33 26.48
C GLY A 133 12.24 -24.40 25.48
N PRO A 134 12.13 -25.69 25.85
CA PRO A 134 12.43 -26.81 24.96
C PRO A 134 11.54 -26.82 23.71
N THR A 135 12.11 -27.26 22.59
CA THR A 135 11.40 -27.40 21.31
C THR A 135 11.90 -28.65 20.58
N TYR A 136 11.25 -28.99 19.46
CA TYR A 136 11.68 -30.06 18.57
C TYR A 136 13.05 -29.77 17.96
N ALA A 137 13.71 -30.81 17.46
CA ALA A 137 14.97 -30.65 16.75
C ALA A 137 14.80 -29.67 15.58
N GLY A 138 15.79 -28.79 15.43
CA GLY A 138 15.84 -27.82 14.36
C GLY A 138 16.32 -28.45 13.05
N GLU A 139 16.43 -27.61 12.04
CA GLU A 139 16.89 -28.00 10.71
C GLU A 139 18.29 -27.44 10.44
N TYR A 140 19.17 -28.24 9.84
CA TYR A 140 20.44 -27.75 9.34
C TYR A 140 20.37 -27.53 7.83
N ILE A 141 20.63 -26.30 7.41
CA ILE A 141 20.77 -25.92 6.01
C ILE A 141 22.26 -25.84 5.69
N PRO A 142 22.78 -26.69 4.79
CA PRO A 142 24.18 -26.62 4.37
C PRO A 142 24.46 -25.30 3.63
N PRO A 143 25.73 -24.86 3.58
CA PRO A 143 26.11 -23.69 2.80
C PRO A 143 25.70 -23.85 1.33
N SER A 144 25.21 -22.77 0.72
CA SER A 144 24.83 -22.76 -0.70
C SER A 144 26.03 -22.70 -1.65
N ASP A 145 27.20 -22.32 -1.16
CA ASP A 145 28.43 -22.20 -1.92
C ASP A 145 29.48 -23.15 -1.32
N ASP A 146 30.08 -24.01 -2.14
CA ASP A 146 31.05 -25.03 -1.72
C ASP A 146 32.32 -24.42 -1.08
N SER A 147 32.54 -23.12 -1.29
CA SER A 147 33.61 -22.34 -0.66
C SER A 147 33.36 -22.05 0.84
N SER A 148 32.09 -22.00 1.26
CA SER A 148 31.71 -21.71 2.64
C SER A 148 31.74 -22.98 3.48
N GLN A 149 32.49 -22.95 4.59
CA GLN A 149 32.55 -24.06 5.55
C GLN A 149 31.46 -23.97 6.63
N MET A 150 30.58 -22.97 6.54
CA MET A 150 29.56 -22.64 7.54
C MET A 150 28.16 -22.81 6.97
N GLY A 151 27.40 -23.75 7.53
CA GLY A 151 25.96 -23.84 7.30
C GLY A 151 25.17 -23.11 8.37
N THR A 152 23.85 -23.21 8.29
CA THR A 152 22.92 -22.55 9.21
C THR A 152 22.06 -23.59 9.91
N TYR A 153 22.13 -23.65 11.23
CA TYR A 153 21.18 -24.41 12.04
C TYR A 153 20.02 -23.53 12.48
N ILE A 154 18.79 -23.92 12.15
CA ILE A 154 17.58 -23.16 12.44
C ILE A 154 16.83 -23.82 13.58
N LEU A 155 16.78 -23.14 14.72
CA LEU A 155 15.95 -23.53 15.86
C LEU A 155 14.57 -22.88 15.72
N SER A 156 13.54 -23.69 15.52
CA SER A 156 12.18 -23.22 15.28
C SER A 156 11.27 -23.37 16.50
N TYR A 157 10.42 -22.37 16.68
CA TYR A 157 9.25 -22.36 17.55
C TYR A 157 8.01 -21.98 16.71
N PRO A 158 6.79 -22.15 17.23
CA PRO A 158 5.61 -21.61 16.58
C PRO A 158 5.74 -20.10 16.34
N GLY A 159 5.77 -19.72 15.05
CA GLY A 159 5.82 -18.35 14.57
C GLY A 159 7.11 -17.56 14.79
N VAL A 160 8.20 -18.19 15.26
CA VAL A 160 9.53 -17.57 15.35
C VAL A 160 10.64 -18.60 15.20
N ALA A 161 11.72 -18.24 14.53
CA ALA A 161 12.90 -19.09 14.38
C ALA A 161 14.19 -18.29 14.56
N PHE A 162 15.23 -18.95 15.08
CA PHE A 162 16.55 -18.40 15.30
C PHE A 162 17.58 -19.16 14.47
N SER A 163 18.43 -18.42 13.75
CA SER A 163 19.47 -19.00 12.90
C SER A 163 20.82 -18.93 13.62
N PHE A 164 21.51 -20.07 13.70
CA PHE A 164 22.83 -20.19 14.31
C PHE A 164 23.85 -20.65 13.26
N PRO A 165 24.97 -19.94 13.09
CA PRO A 165 26.02 -20.37 12.17
C PRO A 165 26.74 -21.62 12.71
N LEU A 166 26.73 -22.71 11.95
CA LEU A 166 27.30 -24.00 12.38
C LEU A 166 28.20 -24.61 11.30
N PRO A 167 29.49 -24.91 11.62
CA PRO A 167 30.40 -25.54 10.67
C PRO A 167 29.87 -26.89 10.17
N VAL A 168 30.08 -27.19 8.89
CA VAL A 168 29.63 -28.45 8.26
C VAL A 168 30.20 -29.68 8.99
N SER A 169 31.46 -29.62 9.41
CA SER A 169 32.12 -30.69 10.19
C SER A 169 31.54 -30.89 11.60
N GLY A 170 30.87 -29.87 12.14
CA GLY A 170 30.27 -29.90 13.47
C GLY A 170 28.94 -30.66 13.51
N TYR A 171 28.19 -30.64 12.41
CA TYR A 171 26.85 -31.21 12.31
C TYR A 171 26.85 -32.69 11.94
N SER A 172 25.92 -33.45 12.52
CA SER A 172 25.54 -34.80 12.08
C SER A 172 24.08 -35.05 12.51
N PRO A 173 23.26 -35.75 11.71
CA PRO A 173 21.87 -36.08 12.06
C PRO A 173 21.75 -36.82 13.39
N ASP A 174 22.76 -37.63 13.75
CA ASP A 174 22.75 -38.46 14.95
C ASP A 174 23.30 -37.76 16.19
N LYS A 175 23.85 -36.55 16.04
CA LYS A 175 24.40 -35.77 17.17
C LYS A 175 23.30 -34.99 17.88
N ASP A 176 23.36 -34.96 19.20
CA ASP A 176 22.55 -34.05 20.00
C ASP A 176 22.97 -32.59 19.79
N VAL A 177 22.28 -31.91 18.88
CA VAL A 177 22.55 -30.52 18.51
C VAL A 177 22.27 -29.55 19.67
N VAL A 178 21.37 -29.90 20.60
CA VAL A 178 21.09 -29.08 21.79
C VAL A 178 22.34 -29.04 22.67
N SER A 179 22.94 -30.19 22.94
CA SER A 179 24.21 -30.27 23.68
C SER A 179 25.36 -29.58 22.94
N LEU A 180 25.42 -29.68 21.60
CA LEU A 180 26.43 -29.00 20.78
C LEU A 180 26.33 -27.47 20.88
N LEU A 181 25.12 -26.92 20.73
CA LEU A 181 24.89 -25.47 20.78
C LEU A 181 24.94 -24.92 22.21
N ALA A 182 24.60 -25.72 23.21
CA ALA A 182 24.68 -25.34 24.62
C ALA A 182 26.10 -25.40 25.22
N SER A 183 26.98 -26.26 24.66
CA SER A 183 28.37 -26.43 25.12
C SER A 183 29.32 -25.42 24.49
N THR A 184 29.06 -24.98 23.26
CA THR A 184 29.87 -23.98 22.58
C THR A 184 29.60 -22.59 23.18
N GLN A 185 30.56 -22.04 23.92
CA GLN A 185 30.42 -20.80 24.69
C GLN A 185 30.03 -19.54 23.88
N SER A 186 30.02 -19.60 22.54
CA SER A 186 29.76 -18.45 21.66
C SER A 186 28.79 -18.71 20.49
N GLN A 187 27.87 -19.67 20.60
CA GLN A 187 26.81 -19.82 19.59
C GLN A 187 25.68 -18.81 19.82
N THR A 188 25.87 -17.61 19.29
CA THR A 188 24.85 -16.55 19.23
C THR A 188 24.06 -16.66 17.94
N ALA A 189 22.75 -16.40 18.02
CA ALA A 189 21.93 -16.37 16.82
C ALA A 189 22.39 -15.20 15.93
N SER A 190 22.60 -15.47 14.65
CA SER A 190 22.94 -14.46 13.64
C SER A 190 21.70 -13.73 13.14
N SER A 191 20.53 -14.36 13.19
CA SER A 191 19.26 -13.73 12.82
C SER A 191 18.06 -14.38 13.53
N MET A 192 16.96 -13.64 13.54
CA MET A 192 15.65 -14.11 14.00
C MET A 192 14.60 -13.84 12.92
N ALA A 193 13.75 -14.82 12.62
CA ALA A 193 12.64 -14.72 11.69
C ALA A 193 11.31 -14.82 12.43
N ILE A 194 10.36 -13.94 12.14
CA ILE A 194 8.96 -13.99 12.62
C ILE A 194 8.06 -14.20 11.41
N PHE A 195 7.23 -15.24 11.47
CA PHE A 195 6.43 -15.73 10.36
C PHE A 195 5.11 -16.32 10.88
N ASN A 196 4.13 -16.50 10.01
CA ASN A 196 2.91 -17.25 10.33
C ASN A 196 3.16 -18.74 10.12
N GLY A 197 2.89 -19.58 11.13
CA GLY A 197 3.05 -21.04 11.02
C GLY A 197 3.57 -21.72 12.29
N LYS A 198 3.53 -23.06 12.30
CA LYS A 198 3.93 -23.88 13.46
C LYS A 198 5.43 -24.13 13.53
N SER A 199 6.10 -24.18 12.39
CA SER A 199 7.55 -24.34 12.28
C SER A 199 8.07 -23.61 11.04
N TRP A 200 9.35 -23.24 11.04
CA TRP A 200 9.99 -22.58 9.91
C TRP A 200 10.05 -23.45 8.66
N ALA A 201 10.32 -24.75 8.84
CA ALA A 201 10.42 -25.71 7.74
C ALA A 201 9.09 -25.82 6.97
N GLU A 202 7.96 -25.86 7.66
CA GLU A 202 6.63 -25.87 7.03
C GLU A 202 6.25 -24.50 6.46
N ALA A 203 6.53 -23.43 7.22
CA ALA A 203 6.08 -22.09 6.86
C ALA A 203 6.81 -21.53 5.63
N ARG A 204 8.10 -21.84 5.44
CA ARG A 204 8.89 -21.28 4.34
C ARG A 204 8.37 -21.70 2.95
N ASP A 205 7.79 -22.89 2.84
CA ASP A 205 7.31 -23.45 1.58
C ASP A 205 5.98 -22.80 1.15
N ALA A 206 5.15 -22.41 2.12
CA ALA A 206 3.85 -21.79 1.90
C ALA A 206 3.83 -20.26 2.13
N LEU A 207 4.96 -19.66 2.51
CA LEU A 207 5.07 -18.28 3.01
C LEU A 207 4.38 -17.23 2.11
N TRP A 208 4.50 -17.43 0.79
CA TRP A 208 4.01 -16.50 -0.23
C TRP A 208 2.62 -16.82 -0.76
N THR A 209 2.12 -18.04 -0.53
CA THR A 209 0.87 -18.55 -1.10
C THR A 209 -0.22 -18.75 -0.05
N GLU A 210 0.14 -18.88 1.23
CA GLU A 210 -0.82 -19.07 2.32
C GLU A 210 -1.75 -17.85 2.45
N VAL A 211 -3.04 -18.10 2.72
CA VAL A 211 -3.98 -17.03 3.05
C VAL A 211 -3.70 -16.55 4.47
N LEU A 212 -3.35 -15.28 4.64
CA LEU A 212 -3.07 -14.73 5.96
C LEU A 212 -4.33 -14.67 6.83
N PRO A 213 -4.21 -14.95 8.15
CA PRO A 213 -5.30 -14.74 9.09
C PRO A 213 -5.70 -13.26 9.15
N SER A 214 -6.90 -13.00 9.67
CA SER A 214 -7.40 -11.63 9.82
C SER A 214 -6.50 -10.80 10.73
N ILE A 215 -6.11 -9.61 10.26
CA ILE A 215 -5.32 -8.65 11.06
C ILE A 215 -6.15 -8.13 12.25
N ASN A 216 -7.49 -8.23 12.18
CA ASN A 216 -8.39 -7.93 13.31
C ASN A 216 -8.21 -8.88 14.49
N SER A 217 -7.72 -10.10 14.24
CA SER A 217 -7.23 -11.00 15.31
C SER A 217 -5.97 -10.47 15.99
N THR A 218 -5.23 -9.57 15.33
CA THR A 218 -3.89 -9.11 15.71
C THR A 218 -3.90 -7.70 16.30
N TYR A 219 -4.97 -6.91 16.11
CA TYR A 219 -5.15 -5.59 16.75
C TYR A 219 -5.44 -5.64 18.26
N LEU A 220 -5.32 -6.81 18.91
CA LEU A 220 -5.32 -6.95 20.39
C LEU A 220 -4.24 -6.09 21.09
N PHE A 221 -3.31 -5.47 20.33
CA PHE A 221 -2.27 -4.58 20.83
C PHE A 221 -2.69 -3.10 20.97
N ASN A 222 -3.80 -2.66 20.36
CA ASN A 222 -4.35 -1.32 20.54
C ASN A 222 -5.72 -1.41 21.22
N LYS A 223 -5.82 -0.90 22.45
CA LYS A 223 -7.08 -0.82 23.21
C LYS A 223 -8.05 0.25 22.68
N SER A 224 -7.81 0.82 21.50
CA SER A 224 -8.76 1.74 20.88
C SER A 224 -9.90 0.94 20.26
N LYS A 225 -11.11 1.24 20.70
CA LYS A 225 -12.35 0.54 20.33
C LYS A 225 -12.87 0.99 18.96
N ASP A 226 -11.97 1.30 18.05
CA ASP A 226 -12.31 1.79 16.72
C ASP A 226 -12.58 0.58 15.83
N VAL A 227 -13.82 0.48 15.36
CA VAL A 227 -14.21 -0.52 14.37
C VAL A 227 -13.56 -0.11 13.05
N VAL A 228 -12.40 -0.71 12.75
CA VAL A 228 -11.75 -0.54 11.45
C VAL A 228 -12.63 -1.25 10.41
N PRO A 229 -13.07 -0.56 9.33
CA PRO A 229 -13.84 -1.19 8.26
C PRO A 229 -13.07 -2.37 7.65
N ASP A 230 -13.80 -3.41 7.25
CA ASP A 230 -13.18 -4.56 6.57
C ASP A 230 -12.44 -4.08 5.32
N GLU A 231 -11.21 -4.56 5.14
CA GLU A 231 -10.40 -4.22 3.98
C GLU A 231 -11.05 -4.72 2.68
N ILE A 232 -10.91 -4.00 1.57
CA ILE A 232 -11.30 -4.52 0.25
C ILE A 232 -10.19 -5.44 -0.29
N SER A 233 -10.58 -6.67 -0.62
CA SER A 233 -9.69 -7.74 -1.11
C SER A 233 -9.64 -7.82 -2.64
N LEU A 234 -10.77 -7.60 -3.32
CA LEU A 234 -10.92 -7.69 -4.77
C LEU A 234 -12.06 -6.79 -5.24
N VAL A 235 -11.85 -6.13 -6.39
CA VAL A 235 -12.89 -5.39 -7.11
C VAL A 235 -13.19 -6.09 -8.43
N LYS A 236 -14.42 -6.60 -8.59
CA LYS A 236 -14.89 -7.16 -9.87
C LYS A 236 -15.54 -6.08 -10.70
N ILE A 237 -15.06 -5.89 -11.92
CA ILE A 237 -15.60 -4.96 -12.92
C ILE A 237 -16.55 -5.75 -13.82
N HIS A 238 -17.84 -5.46 -13.73
CA HIS A 238 -18.89 -6.17 -14.48
C HIS A 238 -19.26 -5.52 -15.81
N GLY A 239 -18.83 -4.27 -16.04
CA GLY A 239 -19.25 -3.45 -17.19
C GLY A 239 -20.55 -2.69 -16.91
N GLY A 240 -20.95 -1.80 -17.82
CA GLY A 240 -22.18 -1.01 -17.66
C GLY A 240 -22.21 -0.12 -16.40
N GLY A 241 -21.05 0.37 -15.95
CA GLY A 241 -20.92 1.13 -14.70
C GLY A 241 -21.07 0.34 -13.40
N LYS A 242 -21.05 -1.01 -13.43
CA LYS A 242 -21.21 -1.84 -12.23
C LYS A 242 -19.89 -2.41 -11.72
N LEU A 243 -19.61 -2.18 -10.44
CA LEU A 243 -18.48 -2.75 -9.71
C LEU A 243 -18.97 -3.51 -8.47
N GLN A 244 -18.31 -4.62 -8.14
CA GLN A 244 -18.55 -5.40 -6.93
C GLN A 244 -17.27 -5.51 -6.10
N LEU A 245 -17.30 -4.98 -4.88
CA LEU A 245 -16.17 -4.89 -3.96
C LEU A 245 -16.31 -5.98 -2.89
N PHE A 246 -15.32 -6.88 -2.79
CA PHE A 246 -15.33 -7.99 -1.84
C PHE A 246 -14.56 -7.62 -0.57
N LYS A 247 -15.24 -7.66 0.58
CA LYS A 247 -14.63 -7.40 1.90
C LYS A 247 -13.78 -8.60 2.30
N LYS A 248 -12.57 -8.37 2.80
CA LYS A 248 -11.61 -9.41 3.17
C LYS A 248 -12.06 -10.11 4.44
N TRP A 249 -11.83 -11.42 4.52
CA TRP A 249 -12.18 -12.27 5.66
C TRP A 249 -13.68 -12.34 5.99
N THR A 250 -14.55 -11.78 5.13
CA THR A 250 -16.01 -11.93 5.23
C THR A 250 -16.57 -12.38 3.87
N PRO A 251 -17.72 -13.07 3.85
CA PRO A 251 -18.39 -13.42 2.60
C PRO A 251 -19.16 -12.23 1.99
N SER A 252 -19.00 -11.02 2.54
CA SER A 252 -19.79 -9.86 2.14
C SER A 252 -19.19 -9.12 0.95
N SER A 253 -20.06 -8.53 0.13
CA SER A 253 -19.65 -7.68 -1.00
C SER A 253 -20.56 -6.49 -1.13
N VAL A 254 -20.03 -5.37 -1.63
CA VAL A 254 -20.75 -4.12 -1.85
C VAL A 254 -20.79 -3.84 -3.34
N TRP A 255 -21.93 -3.36 -3.83
CA TRP A 255 -22.08 -2.92 -5.22
C TRP A 255 -21.95 -1.41 -5.32
N ILE A 256 -21.16 -0.96 -6.29
CA ILE A 256 -21.13 0.42 -6.74
C ILE A 256 -21.71 0.44 -8.16
N THR A 257 -22.80 1.17 -8.34
CA THR A 257 -23.41 1.43 -9.64
C THR A 257 -23.17 2.90 -9.99
N LEU A 258 -22.28 3.14 -10.95
CA LEU A 258 -21.95 4.48 -11.41
C LEU A 258 -23.21 5.15 -12.00
N GLY A 259 -23.41 6.42 -11.66
CA GLY A 259 -24.63 7.17 -11.97
C GLY A 259 -25.75 7.02 -10.94
N GLU A 260 -25.67 6.05 -10.01
CA GLU A 260 -26.74 5.77 -9.03
C GLU A 260 -26.26 5.87 -7.58
N THR A 261 -25.15 5.22 -7.22
CA THR A 261 -24.67 5.13 -5.83
C THR A 261 -24.39 6.51 -5.24
N THR A 262 -24.99 6.84 -4.09
CA THR A 262 -24.83 8.15 -3.44
C THR A 262 -23.57 8.22 -2.57
N PRO A 263 -23.08 9.44 -2.26
CA PRO A 263 -22.06 9.62 -1.24
C PRO A 263 -22.42 9.02 0.12
N GLN A 264 -23.70 9.06 0.51
CA GLN A 264 -24.18 8.47 1.77
C GLN A 264 -24.08 6.94 1.75
N ASP A 265 -24.42 6.30 0.63
CA ASP A 265 -24.27 4.85 0.45
C ASP A 265 -22.79 4.46 0.53
N LEU A 266 -21.91 5.23 -0.12
CA LEU A 266 -20.46 5.00 -0.07
C LEU A 266 -19.91 5.09 1.36
N VAL A 267 -20.27 6.13 2.11
CA VAL A 267 -19.81 6.30 3.49
C VAL A 267 -20.42 5.22 4.40
N GLY A 268 -21.67 4.82 4.17
CA GLY A 268 -22.33 3.75 4.91
C GLY A 268 -21.65 2.39 4.72
N GLU A 269 -21.17 2.10 3.52
CA GLU A 269 -20.59 0.79 3.17
C GLU A 269 -19.08 0.70 3.31
N LEU A 270 -18.35 1.78 3.00
CA LEU A 270 -16.89 1.83 2.97
C LEU A 270 -16.29 2.62 4.15
N GLY A 271 -17.11 3.35 4.90
CA GLY A 271 -16.65 4.34 5.87
C GLY A 271 -16.31 5.70 5.23
N PRO A 272 -15.94 6.69 6.06
CA PRO A 272 -15.55 8.01 5.55
C PRO A 272 -14.28 7.91 4.68
N PRO A 273 -14.15 8.73 3.62
CA PRO A 273 -12.91 8.78 2.83
C PRO A 273 -11.75 9.35 3.67
N ASP A 274 -10.54 8.93 3.35
CA ASP A 274 -9.32 9.42 4.01
C ASP A 274 -9.06 10.91 3.71
N ALA A 275 -9.42 11.35 2.50
CA ALA A 275 -9.40 12.75 2.10
C ALA A 275 -10.47 13.05 1.06
N ILE A 276 -11.01 14.28 1.10
CA ILE A 276 -11.93 14.79 0.07
C ILE A 276 -11.21 15.88 -0.72
N TYR A 277 -11.07 15.69 -2.03
CA TYR A 277 -10.47 16.68 -2.91
C TYR A 277 -11.54 17.32 -3.81
N ARG A 278 -11.73 18.63 -3.74
CA ARG A 278 -12.69 19.35 -4.60
C ARG A 278 -11.99 19.81 -5.87
N LYS A 279 -12.58 19.52 -7.02
CA LYS A 279 -12.02 19.91 -8.30
C LYS A 279 -12.16 21.43 -8.47
N SER A 280 -11.05 22.16 -8.57
CA SER A 280 -11.12 23.58 -8.91
C SER A 280 -11.52 23.74 -10.39
N ASP A 281 -12.49 24.62 -10.68
CA ASP A 281 -12.93 24.85 -12.06
C ASP A 281 -11.86 25.67 -12.81
N GLN A 282 -10.90 24.98 -13.43
CA GLN A 282 -9.83 25.62 -14.21
C GLN A 282 -10.30 26.23 -15.54
N ARG A 283 -11.61 26.20 -15.87
CA ARG A 283 -12.15 26.77 -17.11
C ARG A 283 -11.80 28.25 -17.31
N MET A 284 -11.51 29.00 -16.24
CA MET A 284 -11.07 30.40 -16.30
C MET A 284 -9.61 30.61 -16.75
N TYR A 285 -8.72 29.61 -16.63
CA TYR A 285 -7.30 29.76 -17.04
C TYR A 285 -7.15 29.81 -18.56
N ILE A 286 -7.93 29.01 -19.29
CA ILE A 286 -7.86 28.92 -20.76
C ILE A 286 -8.37 30.21 -21.45
N HIS A 287 -9.15 31.04 -20.74
CA HIS A 287 -9.66 32.32 -21.26
C HIS A 287 -8.80 33.55 -20.93
N LYS A 288 -7.83 33.44 -20.01
CA LYS A 288 -6.89 34.54 -19.74
C LYS A 288 -5.92 34.78 -20.88
N ASP A 289 -5.42 33.72 -21.52
CA ASP A 289 -4.43 33.86 -22.61
C ASP A 289 -5.03 34.32 -23.94
N ARG A 290 -6.35 34.16 -24.14
CA ARG A 290 -7.04 34.64 -25.37
C ARG A 290 -7.55 36.07 -25.26
N THR A 291 -7.70 36.62 -24.06
CA THR A 291 -8.26 37.97 -23.87
C THR A 291 -7.18 39.04 -23.72
N ALA A 292 -5.91 38.65 -23.53
CA ALA A 292 -4.77 39.58 -23.41
C ALA A 292 -4.29 40.21 -24.74
N SER A 293 -4.89 39.90 -25.89
CA SER A 293 -4.44 40.41 -27.19
C SER A 293 -5.11 41.71 -27.66
N HIS A 294 -6.17 42.21 -27.01
CA HIS A 294 -6.92 43.39 -27.49
C HIS A 294 -7.39 44.40 -26.42
N SER A 295 -6.50 44.82 -25.52
CA SER A 295 -6.71 46.07 -24.79
C SER A 295 -5.40 46.84 -24.61
N ARG A 296 -5.08 47.67 -25.61
CA ARG A 296 -4.17 48.80 -25.44
C ARG A 296 -4.92 49.90 -24.69
N SER A 297 -4.73 50.01 -23.38
CA SER A 297 -4.88 51.29 -22.67
C SER A 297 -3.80 51.44 -21.60
N ARG A 298 -2.96 52.45 -21.78
CA ARG A 298 -2.04 52.96 -20.75
C ARG A 298 -2.85 53.56 -19.61
N SER A 299 -2.56 53.17 -18.37
CA SER A 299 -2.63 54.09 -17.23
C SER A 299 -1.66 53.65 -16.12
N THR A 300 -0.63 54.45 -16.00
CA THR A 300 0.21 54.78 -14.83
C THR A 300 -0.15 54.20 -13.46
N GLY A 301 0.81 53.46 -12.89
CA GLY A 301 1.40 53.76 -11.57
C GLY A 301 0.58 53.47 -10.31
N ARG A 302 0.85 52.32 -9.68
CA ARG A 302 1.12 52.23 -8.23
C ARG A 302 1.73 50.87 -7.89
N GLU A 303 2.96 50.90 -7.39
CA GLU A 303 3.62 49.78 -6.72
C GLU A 303 2.84 49.43 -5.45
N TYR A 304 2.42 48.18 -5.32
CA TYR A 304 2.23 47.53 -4.03
C TYR A 304 2.82 46.12 -4.10
N LYS A 305 3.89 45.93 -3.33
CA LYS A 305 4.44 44.64 -2.94
C LYS A 305 3.30 43.77 -2.39
N ARG A 306 3.12 42.55 -2.91
CA ARG A 306 2.33 41.52 -2.23
C ARG A 306 3.31 40.59 -1.51
N GLY A 307 3.20 40.60 -0.18
CA GLY A 307 3.96 39.76 0.72
C GLY A 307 3.48 38.31 0.69
N ASP A 308 4.43 37.47 1.06
CA ASP A 308 4.35 36.06 1.36
C ASP A 308 3.36 35.71 2.48
N ASP A 309 3.09 34.41 2.58
CA ASP A 309 2.53 33.66 3.71
C ASP A 309 1.09 33.97 4.16
N LEU A 310 0.19 33.00 3.95
CA LEU A 310 -0.74 32.52 4.98
C LEU A 310 -1.06 31.03 4.73
N THR A 311 -0.34 30.19 5.47
CA THR A 311 -0.79 28.88 5.96
C THR A 311 -2.06 29.05 6.79
N ASP A 312 -3.10 28.25 6.55
CA ASP A 312 -4.19 28.15 7.52
C ASP A 312 -4.52 26.69 7.79
N THR A 313 -4.26 26.30 9.03
CA THR A 313 -4.50 24.98 9.60
C THR A 313 -5.30 25.20 10.88
N ASP A 314 -6.31 24.35 11.05
CA ASP A 314 -7.03 24.04 12.29
C ASP A 314 -8.00 25.07 12.90
N GLN A 315 -9.25 24.65 13.11
CA GLN A 315 -9.69 24.08 14.40
C GLN A 315 -11.21 23.81 14.39
N SER A 316 -11.57 22.66 14.96
CA SER A 316 -12.92 22.20 15.26
C SER A 316 -13.49 22.81 16.55
N SER A 317 -14.80 23.06 16.56
CA SER A 317 -15.79 23.01 17.68
C SER A 317 -15.49 23.69 19.04
N VAL A 318 -16.42 24.54 19.50
CA VAL A 318 -17.26 24.40 20.73
C VAL A 318 -17.92 25.75 21.08
N HIS A 319 -19.17 25.64 21.55
CA HIS A 319 -20.21 26.61 21.92
C HIS A 319 -19.86 27.65 23.03
N THR A 320 -20.40 28.89 22.95
CA THR A 320 -21.31 29.57 23.92
C THR A 320 -21.46 31.10 23.64
N GLY A 321 -22.71 31.60 23.62
CA GLY A 321 -23.10 32.88 24.25
C GLY A 321 -23.16 34.19 23.41
N SER A 322 -24.35 34.49 22.89
CA SER A 322 -25.01 35.81 22.65
C SER A 322 -24.21 37.13 22.62
N ASP A 323 -24.35 37.89 21.54
CA ASP A 323 -24.99 39.22 21.59
C ASP A 323 -25.55 39.61 20.20
N GLU A 324 -26.74 40.22 20.20
CA GLU A 324 -27.49 40.61 19.00
C GLU A 324 -27.09 42.02 18.53
N THR A 325 -26.68 42.14 17.27
CA THR A 325 -26.80 43.40 16.52
C THR A 325 -26.98 43.11 15.04
N ASP A 326 -28.19 43.37 14.54
CA ASP A 326 -28.54 43.39 13.12
C ASP A 326 -27.72 44.44 12.36
N GLU A 327 -26.89 44.01 11.42
CA GLU A 327 -26.47 44.81 10.26
C GLU A 327 -26.35 43.89 9.03
N ASP A 328 -27.42 43.90 8.23
CA ASP A 328 -27.50 43.67 6.78
C ASP A 328 -26.49 42.69 6.14
N THR A 329 -27.01 41.48 5.88
CA THR A 329 -26.71 40.59 4.73
C THR A 329 -25.63 41.07 3.76
N LEU A 330 -24.39 40.59 3.98
CA LEU A 330 -23.31 40.52 2.98
C LEU A 330 -22.92 39.06 2.72
N GLU A 331 -23.90 38.15 2.59
CA GLU A 331 -23.67 36.72 2.32
C GLU A 331 -23.60 36.34 0.83
N ASP A 332 -23.52 37.29 -0.11
CA ASP A 332 -23.75 36.98 -1.54
C ASP A 332 -22.57 37.15 -2.52
N GLU A 333 -21.33 37.33 -2.07
CA GLU A 333 -20.20 37.54 -3.01
C GLU A 333 -18.93 36.68 -2.82
N PHE A 334 -18.94 35.62 -1.99
CA PHE A 334 -17.77 34.73 -1.84
C PHE A 334 -18.04 33.22 -2.01
N VAL A 335 -19.20 32.81 -2.53
CA VAL A 335 -19.55 31.37 -2.73
C VAL A 335 -19.40 30.91 -4.20
N GLY A 336 -19.12 31.82 -5.13
CA GLY A 336 -19.09 31.51 -6.56
C GLY A 336 -17.74 31.02 -7.08
N ASN A 337 -17.36 29.74 -6.85
CA ASN A 337 -16.56 28.93 -7.80
C ASN A 337 -16.08 27.53 -7.32
N VAL A 338 -16.62 26.97 -6.24
CA VAL A 338 -16.25 25.59 -5.88
C VAL A 338 -17.08 24.63 -6.73
N SER A 339 -16.44 23.87 -7.63
CA SER A 339 -17.13 22.80 -8.37
C SER A 339 -17.84 21.89 -7.37
N LYS A 340 -19.09 21.52 -7.65
CA LYS A 340 -19.81 20.50 -6.87
C LYS A 340 -19.14 19.11 -6.99
N GLU A 341 -18.22 18.94 -7.95
CA GLU A 341 -17.47 17.71 -8.15
C GLU A 341 -16.31 17.57 -7.15
N CYS A 342 -16.22 16.40 -6.52
CA CYS A 342 -15.11 16.08 -5.62
C CYS A 342 -14.71 14.61 -5.70
N PHE A 343 -13.45 14.32 -5.39
CA PHE A 343 -12.94 12.97 -5.21
C PHE A 343 -13.00 12.59 -3.74
N TYR A 344 -13.57 11.42 -3.48
CA TYR A 344 -13.41 10.69 -2.23
C TYR A 344 -12.20 9.78 -2.41
N ASN A 345 -11.11 10.10 -1.70
CA ASN A 345 -9.86 9.35 -1.80
C ASN A 345 -9.81 8.34 -0.65
N TYR A 346 -9.73 7.06 -0.98
CA TYR A 346 -9.55 5.97 -0.03
C TYR A 346 -8.15 5.39 -0.19
N PHE A 347 -7.14 6.09 0.34
CA PHE A 347 -5.73 5.70 0.28
C PHE A 347 -5.51 4.30 0.85
N TYR A 348 -6.18 3.96 1.96
CA TYR A 348 -6.04 2.64 2.60
C TYR A 348 -6.88 1.53 1.93
N LEU A 349 -7.90 1.87 1.12
CA LEU A 349 -8.63 0.88 0.32
C LEU A 349 -8.07 0.73 -1.09
N GLY A 350 -7.26 1.69 -1.55
CA GLY A 350 -6.52 1.63 -2.80
C GLY A 350 -7.24 2.23 -4.00
N PHE A 351 -8.27 3.06 -3.80
CA PHE A 351 -9.04 3.64 -4.89
C PHE A 351 -9.58 5.04 -4.58
N ASP A 352 -9.89 5.79 -5.64
CA ASP A 352 -10.57 7.08 -5.57
C ASP A 352 -11.93 6.99 -6.26
N ILE A 353 -12.93 7.71 -5.73
CA ILE A 353 -14.27 7.78 -6.32
C ILE A 353 -14.60 9.24 -6.63
N LEU A 354 -14.92 9.53 -7.89
CA LEU A 354 -15.44 10.84 -8.28
C LEU A 354 -16.92 10.91 -7.95
N ILE A 355 -17.27 11.94 -7.19
CA ILE A 355 -18.62 12.34 -6.88
C ILE A 355 -18.96 13.52 -7.79
N SER A 356 -19.96 13.35 -8.66
CA SER A 356 -20.42 14.38 -9.60
C SER A 356 -21.92 14.27 -9.85
N PRO A 357 -22.55 15.22 -10.57
CA PRO A 357 -23.88 15.01 -11.13
C PRO A 357 -23.94 13.71 -11.97
N PRO A 358 -25.13 13.11 -12.14
CA PRO A 358 -25.26 11.82 -12.80
C PRO A 358 -24.83 11.92 -14.27
N VAL A 359 -23.93 11.02 -14.67
CA VAL A 359 -23.48 10.86 -16.05
C VAL A 359 -24.01 9.52 -16.54
N THR A 360 -24.42 9.46 -17.82
CA THR A 360 -24.81 8.20 -18.44
C THR A 360 -23.67 7.19 -18.34
N PRO A 361 -23.89 6.01 -17.72
CA PRO A 361 -22.87 4.98 -17.61
C PRO A 361 -22.38 4.51 -18.99
N SER A 362 -21.20 3.90 -18.99
CA SER A 362 -20.69 3.22 -20.18
C SER A 362 -21.63 2.10 -20.67
N PRO A 363 -21.62 1.76 -21.97
CA PRO A 363 -22.42 0.64 -22.47
C PRO A 363 -21.99 -0.68 -21.82
N ALA A 364 -22.92 -1.64 -21.76
CA ALA A 364 -22.59 -2.99 -21.33
C ALA A 364 -21.70 -3.69 -22.37
N PRO A 365 -20.84 -4.64 -21.95
CA PRO A 365 -20.05 -5.42 -22.89
C PRO A 365 -20.96 -6.24 -23.83
N PRO A 366 -20.61 -6.38 -25.13
CA PRO A 366 -21.48 -7.04 -26.11
C PRO A 366 -21.86 -8.49 -25.75
N SER A 367 -20.97 -9.22 -25.07
CA SER A 367 -21.26 -10.57 -24.56
C SER A 367 -22.43 -10.58 -23.56
N GLN A 368 -22.62 -9.51 -22.79
CA GLN A 368 -23.69 -9.40 -21.79
C GLN A 368 -24.98 -8.82 -22.35
N GLU A 369 -24.94 -7.97 -23.37
CA GLU A 369 -26.16 -7.47 -24.04
C GLU A 369 -27.01 -8.61 -24.59
N THR A 370 -26.36 -9.66 -25.10
CA THR A 370 -27.02 -10.89 -25.56
C THR A 370 -27.70 -11.65 -24.42
N SER A 371 -27.17 -11.54 -23.20
CA SER A 371 -27.64 -12.22 -21.98
C SER A 371 -28.74 -11.46 -21.25
N MET A 372 -28.74 -10.12 -21.30
CA MET A 372 -29.75 -9.25 -20.68
C MET A 372 -31.15 -9.39 -21.28
N ASN A 373 -31.29 -10.01 -22.46
CA ASN A 373 -32.60 -10.37 -23.00
C ASN A 373 -33.28 -11.52 -22.23
N ASN A 374 -32.59 -12.22 -21.31
CA ASN A 374 -33.13 -13.40 -20.62
C ASN A 374 -33.08 -13.40 -19.08
N GLU A 375 -32.40 -12.49 -18.40
CA GLU A 375 -32.39 -12.48 -16.92
C GLU A 375 -32.65 -11.09 -16.32
N SER A 376 -33.83 -10.94 -15.72
CA SER A 376 -34.19 -9.80 -14.88
C SER A 376 -33.55 -9.93 -13.49
N TYR A 377 -32.51 -9.14 -13.20
CA TYR A 377 -31.91 -9.07 -11.87
C TYR A 377 -32.90 -8.47 -10.84
N PRO A 378 -33.02 -9.05 -9.64
CA PRO A 378 -33.98 -8.60 -8.65
C PRO A 378 -33.39 -7.45 -7.82
N ASN A 379 -33.50 -6.20 -8.28
CA ASN A 379 -33.54 -5.04 -7.37
C ASN A 379 -33.95 -3.68 -7.99
N ASP A 380 -34.78 -3.65 -9.05
CA ASP A 380 -35.30 -2.39 -9.59
C ASP A 380 -36.55 -1.89 -8.83
N LYS A 381 -36.44 -1.76 -7.51
CA LYS A 381 -37.50 -1.19 -6.64
C LYS A 381 -36.92 -0.24 -5.60
N GLY A 382 -36.46 0.90 -6.07
CA GLY A 382 -36.26 2.10 -5.25
C GLY A 382 -36.77 3.31 -6.01
N VAL A 383 -37.52 4.20 -5.35
CA VAL A 383 -37.97 5.47 -5.93
C VAL A 383 -36.75 6.24 -6.42
N ARG A 384 -36.59 6.36 -7.74
CA ARG A 384 -35.51 7.14 -8.35
C ARG A 384 -35.80 8.61 -8.10
N THR A 385 -35.12 9.21 -7.13
CA THR A 385 -35.18 10.66 -6.93
C THR A 385 -34.37 11.31 -8.06
N GLU A 386 -35.07 11.71 -9.11
CA GLU A 386 -34.52 12.30 -10.36
C GLU A 386 -34.17 13.79 -10.20
N SER A 387 -33.47 14.19 -9.13
CA SER A 387 -32.90 15.54 -9.13
C SER A 387 -31.62 15.54 -9.98
N PRO A 388 -31.54 16.36 -11.05
CA PRO A 388 -30.37 16.38 -11.94
C PRO A 388 -29.09 16.87 -11.24
N ASP A 389 -29.25 17.57 -10.11
CA ASP A 389 -28.15 18.05 -9.28
C ASP A 389 -27.70 17.07 -8.19
N ARG A 390 -28.31 15.87 -8.09
CA ARG A 390 -27.89 14.87 -7.10
C ARG A 390 -26.49 14.39 -7.41
N LEU A 391 -25.64 14.44 -6.40
CA LEU A 391 -24.30 13.88 -6.50
C LEU A 391 -24.32 12.36 -6.36
N VAL A 392 -23.61 11.68 -7.25
CA VAL A 392 -23.47 10.23 -7.32
C VAL A 392 -22.03 9.86 -7.67
N ALA A 393 -21.65 8.62 -7.38
CA ALA A 393 -20.42 8.04 -7.90
C ALA A 393 -20.51 7.99 -9.43
N SER A 394 -19.57 8.62 -10.13
CA SER A 394 -19.55 8.66 -11.60
C SER A 394 -18.27 8.08 -12.20
N LYS A 395 -17.25 7.86 -11.38
CA LYS A 395 -15.97 7.29 -11.80
C LYS A 395 -15.29 6.65 -10.60
N VAL A 396 -14.62 5.52 -10.82
CA VAL A 396 -13.75 4.88 -9.82
C VAL A 396 -12.35 4.70 -10.42
N ILE A 397 -11.31 5.02 -9.67
CA ILE A 397 -9.91 4.83 -10.06
C ILE A 397 -9.29 3.81 -9.12
N LEU A 398 -8.88 2.65 -9.64
CA LEU A 398 -8.25 1.56 -8.88
C LEU A 398 -6.73 1.64 -9.04
N HIS A 399 -5.99 1.71 -7.94
CA HIS A 399 -4.53 1.92 -7.94
C HIS A 399 -3.76 0.63 -7.65
N ALA A 400 -2.72 0.35 -8.45
CA ALA A 400 -1.95 -0.91 -8.35
C ALA A 400 -0.78 -0.85 -7.35
N ASN A 401 -0.39 0.36 -6.89
CA ASN A 401 0.72 0.61 -5.98
C ASN A 401 2.03 -0.12 -6.36
N ILE A 402 2.44 -0.03 -7.63
CA ILE A 402 3.59 -0.77 -8.17
C ILE A 402 4.91 -0.11 -7.71
N PRO A 403 5.83 -0.83 -7.05
CA PRO A 403 7.16 -0.29 -6.72
C PRO A 403 7.88 0.27 -7.95
N GLY A 404 8.50 1.44 -7.78
CA GLY A 404 9.19 2.15 -8.87
C GLY A 404 8.27 3.00 -9.76
N SER A 405 6.94 2.84 -9.69
CA SER A 405 6.01 3.72 -10.40
C SER A 405 5.88 5.08 -9.73
N TYR A 406 5.51 6.11 -10.50
CA TYR A 406 5.29 7.47 -9.99
C TYR A 406 4.28 7.56 -8.82
N PRO A 407 3.10 6.89 -8.85
CA PRO A 407 2.15 6.94 -7.73
C PRO A 407 2.46 5.95 -6.60
N PHE A 408 3.66 5.34 -6.59
CA PHE A 408 4.01 4.35 -5.58
C PHE A 408 3.91 4.90 -4.15
N ASN A 409 3.30 4.10 -3.27
CA ASN A 409 3.02 4.37 -1.87
C ASN A 409 2.10 5.58 -1.60
N ARG A 410 1.36 6.08 -2.61
CA ARG A 410 0.25 7.03 -2.39
C ARG A 410 -1.01 6.31 -1.91
N HIS A 411 -1.35 5.23 -2.60
CA HIS A 411 -2.48 4.37 -2.28
C HIS A 411 -1.99 2.95 -1.98
N ARG A 412 -2.77 2.22 -1.19
CA ARG A 412 -2.63 0.77 -1.07
C ARG A 412 -2.91 0.12 -2.43
N ARG A 413 -2.28 -1.04 -2.69
CA ARG A 413 -2.64 -1.88 -3.85
C ARG A 413 -4.10 -2.33 -3.76
N CYS A 414 -4.86 -2.04 -4.80
CA CYS A 414 -6.20 -2.55 -5.04
C CYS A 414 -6.15 -3.62 -6.12
N ARG A 415 -6.54 -4.86 -5.78
CA ARG A 415 -6.67 -5.95 -6.76
C ARG A 415 -8.01 -5.87 -7.45
N TRP A 416 -8.03 -6.17 -8.74
CA TRP A 416 -9.24 -6.13 -9.54
C TRP A 416 -9.26 -7.24 -10.59
N GLU A 417 -10.46 -7.58 -11.04
CA GLU A 417 -10.68 -8.46 -12.20
C GLU A 417 -11.78 -7.92 -13.10
N ILE A 418 -11.68 -8.19 -14.40
CA ILE A 418 -12.70 -7.88 -15.40
C ILE A 418 -13.58 -9.11 -15.56
N ALA A 419 -14.67 -9.16 -14.81
CA ALA A 419 -15.49 -10.37 -14.64
C ALA A 419 -16.08 -10.88 -15.96
N TYR A 420 -16.46 -9.98 -16.87
CA TYR A 420 -17.06 -10.33 -18.15
C TYR A 420 -16.06 -10.91 -19.17
N LEU A 421 -14.75 -10.84 -18.92
CA LEU A 421 -13.75 -11.51 -19.76
C LEU A 421 -13.47 -12.94 -19.31
N SER A 422 -13.82 -13.28 -18.07
CA SER A 422 -13.67 -14.64 -17.52
C SER A 422 -14.79 -15.59 -18.00
N THR A 423 -15.90 -15.05 -18.50
CA THR A 423 -17.03 -15.83 -19.01
C THR A 423 -16.82 -16.39 -20.43
N LEU A 424 -15.76 -15.97 -21.13
CA LEU A 424 -15.50 -16.35 -22.51
C LEU A 424 -14.99 -17.80 -22.65
N SER A 425 -14.38 -18.38 -21.60
CA SER A 425 -14.07 -19.82 -21.51
C SER A 425 -13.67 -20.20 -20.09
N SER A 426 -14.10 -21.38 -19.60
CA SER A 426 -13.79 -21.85 -18.22
C SER A 426 -12.30 -22.08 -17.95
N ASP A 427 -11.50 -22.23 -19.01
CA ASP A 427 -10.05 -22.47 -18.94
C ASP A 427 -9.20 -21.21 -19.27
N ALA A 428 -9.83 -20.07 -19.60
CA ALA A 428 -9.07 -18.85 -19.85
C ALA A 428 -8.46 -18.32 -18.55
N PRO A 429 -7.22 -17.80 -18.59
CA PRO A 429 -6.64 -17.11 -17.44
C PRO A 429 -7.53 -15.95 -17.00
N SER A 430 -7.56 -15.65 -15.70
CA SER A 430 -8.29 -14.51 -15.16
C SER A 430 -7.80 -13.21 -15.82
N ALA A 431 -8.71 -12.29 -16.15
CA ALA A 431 -8.35 -10.94 -16.60
C ALA A 431 -8.23 -10.04 -15.37
N ASP A 432 -7.07 -10.04 -14.72
CA ASP A 432 -6.88 -9.43 -13.39
C ASP A 432 -5.73 -8.41 -13.32
N SER A 433 -5.57 -7.83 -12.13
CA SER A 433 -4.51 -6.87 -11.81
C SER A 433 -3.08 -7.42 -11.85
N GLU A 434 -2.90 -8.73 -12.03
CA GLU A 434 -1.61 -9.39 -12.19
C GLU A 434 -1.29 -9.71 -13.66
N THR A 435 -2.29 -9.63 -14.55
CA THR A 435 -2.16 -9.89 -15.99
C THR A 435 -1.44 -8.74 -16.70
N LYS A 436 -0.55 -9.07 -17.65
CA LYS A 436 0.09 -8.04 -18.48
C LYS A 436 -0.92 -7.38 -19.40
N PHE A 437 -0.73 -6.08 -19.63
CA PHE A 437 -1.68 -5.29 -20.41
C PHE A 437 -1.83 -5.80 -21.85
N ASN A 438 -0.78 -6.29 -22.50
CA ASN A 438 -0.88 -6.82 -23.88
C ASN A 438 -1.90 -7.97 -23.98
N ASP A 439 -1.92 -8.87 -22.98
CA ASP A 439 -2.84 -10.00 -22.94
C ASP A 439 -4.28 -9.53 -22.64
N LEU A 440 -4.43 -8.52 -21.77
CA LEU A 440 -5.72 -7.88 -21.51
C LEU A 440 -6.24 -7.14 -22.75
N GLU A 441 -5.34 -6.45 -23.46
CA GLU A 441 -5.63 -5.66 -24.66
C GLU A 441 -6.19 -6.54 -25.77
N GLU A 442 -5.58 -7.71 -26.03
CA GLU A 442 -6.07 -8.67 -27.03
C GLU A 442 -7.49 -9.13 -26.72
N ARG A 443 -7.75 -9.48 -25.46
CA ARG A 443 -9.09 -9.94 -25.01
C ARG A 443 -10.14 -8.84 -25.07
N LEU A 444 -9.79 -7.61 -24.66
CA LEU A 444 -10.68 -6.47 -24.75
C LEU A 444 -10.96 -6.07 -26.20
N ARG A 445 -9.97 -6.18 -27.09
CA ARG A 445 -10.15 -5.94 -28.53
C ARG A 445 -11.16 -6.91 -29.12
N GLU A 446 -11.10 -8.19 -28.76
CA GLU A 446 -12.05 -9.19 -29.24
C GLU A 446 -13.46 -8.96 -28.66
N GLU A 447 -13.58 -8.69 -27.36
CA GLU A 447 -14.88 -8.43 -26.70
C GLU A 447 -15.62 -7.23 -27.31
N TRP A 448 -14.90 -6.14 -27.60
CA TRP A 448 -15.48 -4.89 -28.11
C TRP A 448 -15.45 -4.75 -29.64
N LYS A 449 -15.05 -5.81 -30.35
CA LYS A 449 -14.86 -5.78 -31.81
C LYS A 449 -16.13 -5.39 -32.57
N SER A 450 -17.27 -5.91 -32.14
CA SER A 450 -18.58 -5.66 -32.77
C SER A 450 -19.08 -4.22 -32.61
N THR A 451 -18.52 -3.46 -31.66
CA THR A 451 -18.90 -2.06 -31.40
C THR A 451 -18.33 -1.09 -32.42
N TYR A 452 -17.25 -1.47 -33.12
CA TYR A 452 -16.57 -0.59 -34.08
C TYR A 452 -16.97 -0.92 -35.53
N PRO A 453 -17.23 0.10 -36.37
CA PRO A 453 -17.56 -0.11 -37.79
C PRO A 453 -16.44 -0.78 -38.60
N SER A 454 -15.19 -0.63 -38.17
CA SER A 454 -14.02 -1.23 -38.83
C SER A 454 -12.85 -1.39 -37.86
N ASP A 455 -11.97 -2.35 -38.14
CA ASP A 455 -10.75 -2.58 -37.36
C ASP A 455 -9.87 -1.31 -37.32
N SER A 456 -9.78 -0.55 -38.42
CA SER A 456 -9.00 0.69 -38.45
C SER A 456 -9.53 1.75 -37.48
N GLU A 457 -10.84 1.83 -37.28
CA GLU A 457 -11.43 2.77 -36.33
C GLU A 457 -11.24 2.30 -34.88
N ALA A 458 -11.36 0.99 -34.63
CA ALA A 458 -11.05 0.38 -33.34
C ALA A 458 -9.60 0.69 -32.92
N HIS A 459 -8.63 0.46 -33.81
CA HIS A 459 -7.22 0.77 -33.56
C HIS A 459 -6.97 2.26 -33.30
N LYS A 460 -7.70 3.16 -33.98
CA LYS A 460 -7.57 4.61 -33.76
C LYS A 460 -8.10 5.04 -32.39
N ARG A 461 -9.23 4.48 -31.96
CA ARG A 461 -9.86 4.81 -30.66
C ARG A 461 -9.15 4.18 -29.46
N GLN A 462 -8.53 3.02 -29.68
CA GLN A 462 -7.80 2.25 -28.65
C GLN A 462 -6.28 2.47 -28.72
N ARG A 463 -5.83 3.52 -29.43
CA ARG A 463 -4.40 3.85 -29.54
C ARG A 463 -3.90 4.39 -28.21
N GLY A 464 -2.75 3.89 -27.76
CA GLY A 464 -2.08 4.38 -26.57
C GLY A 464 -1.70 5.87 -26.66
N MET A 465 -2.03 6.63 -25.61
CA MET A 465 -1.63 8.02 -25.43
C MET A 465 -0.56 8.12 -24.36
N VAL A 466 0.64 8.57 -24.72
CA VAL A 466 1.78 8.68 -23.79
C VAL A 466 1.59 9.87 -22.87
N LEU A 467 1.77 9.65 -21.57
CA LEU A 467 1.69 10.65 -20.51
C LEU A 467 3.01 10.69 -19.74
N ASN A 468 3.52 11.90 -19.47
CA ASN A 468 4.70 12.08 -18.62
C ASN A 468 4.31 12.71 -17.28
N ARG A 469 4.30 11.90 -16.22
CA ARG A 469 3.94 12.33 -14.86
C ARG A 469 5.00 13.22 -14.21
N GLY A 470 6.24 13.18 -14.69
CA GLY A 470 7.36 13.93 -14.12
C GLY A 470 7.35 15.43 -14.47
N TRP A 471 6.49 15.88 -15.38
CA TRP A 471 6.45 17.28 -15.85
C TRP A 471 5.45 18.16 -15.09
N GLY A 472 4.75 17.62 -14.09
CA GLY A 472 3.85 18.38 -13.21
C GLY A 472 2.59 18.94 -13.90
N ASP A 473 2.30 18.48 -15.11
CA ASP A 473 1.24 19.02 -15.96
C ASP A 473 0.42 17.87 -16.58
N SER A 474 -0.20 17.01 -15.76
CA SER A 474 -1.28 16.14 -16.23
C SER A 474 -2.63 16.68 -15.82
N THR A 475 -3.38 17.05 -16.84
CA THR A 475 -4.75 17.54 -16.75
C THR A 475 -5.68 16.50 -16.09
N GLY A 476 -6.13 16.78 -14.86
CA GLY A 476 -7.41 16.29 -14.35
C GLY A 476 -7.48 14.90 -13.69
N SER A 477 -6.36 14.33 -13.25
CA SER A 477 -6.34 13.07 -12.48
C SER A 477 -6.16 13.34 -10.98
N SER A 478 -6.87 12.60 -10.11
CA SER A 478 -6.77 12.69 -8.64
C SER A 478 -5.34 12.53 -8.13
N CYS A 479 -4.48 11.86 -8.90
CA CYS A 479 -3.14 11.53 -8.47
C CYS A 479 -2.17 12.72 -8.45
N GLU A 480 -2.44 13.87 -9.07
CA GLU A 480 -1.43 14.96 -9.16
C GLU A 480 -1.60 16.13 -8.20
N LEU A 481 -2.68 16.20 -7.43
CA LEU A 481 -3.04 17.45 -6.74
C LEU A 481 -2.86 17.40 -5.22
N LEU A 482 -2.23 16.34 -4.68
CA LEU A 482 -1.95 16.16 -3.25
C LEU A 482 -0.45 16.21 -2.91
N GLY A 483 0.37 16.85 -3.76
CA GLY A 483 1.78 17.16 -3.46
C GLY A 483 1.97 18.24 -2.39
N GLY A 484 1.27 18.14 -1.26
CA GLY A 484 1.31 19.11 -0.16
C GLY A 484 1.75 18.54 1.19
N TRP A 485 2.21 17.29 1.25
CA TRP A 485 2.70 16.67 2.49
C TRP A 485 4.22 16.45 2.54
N GLU A 486 4.93 16.60 1.42
CA GLU A 486 6.40 16.54 1.40
C GLU A 486 7.09 17.87 1.74
N ASP A 487 6.39 19.00 1.65
CA ASP A 487 6.99 20.33 1.84
C ASP A 487 7.05 20.80 3.31
N SER A 488 6.37 20.13 4.24
CA SER A 488 6.35 20.55 5.66
C SER A 488 7.43 19.90 6.53
N SER A 489 8.19 18.93 6.03
CA SER A 489 9.36 18.41 6.76
C SER A 489 10.61 19.22 6.39
N GLY A 490 10.80 20.33 7.09
CA GLY A 490 12.01 21.13 6.98
C GLY A 490 13.28 20.29 7.18
N GLY A 491 14.20 20.38 6.21
CA GLY A 491 15.62 20.19 6.48
C GLY A 491 16.31 18.92 5.97
N VAL A 492 16.00 18.40 4.78
CA VAL A 492 17.02 17.80 3.88
C VAL A 492 16.53 18.08 2.47
N ALA A 493 17.36 18.69 1.63
CA ALA A 493 17.05 18.92 0.22
C ALA A 493 16.52 17.62 -0.41
N ALA A 494 15.21 17.58 -0.68
CA ALA A 494 14.61 16.61 -1.56
C ALA A 494 15.44 16.69 -2.84
N ARG A 495 16.21 15.63 -3.13
CA ARG A 495 16.71 15.46 -4.49
C ARG A 495 15.47 15.56 -5.35
N LYS A 496 15.41 16.58 -6.21
CA LYS A 496 14.52 16.59 -7.36
C LYS A 496 14.52 15.17 -7.88
N PHE A 497 13.35 14.54 -7.89
CA PHE A 497 13.17 13.29 -8.60
C PHE A 497 13.42 13.68 -10.06
N ASP A 498 14.68 13.61 -10.49
CA ASP A 498 15.09 13.84 -11.87
C ASP A 498 14.14 12.97 -12.70
N GLY A 499 13.49 13.58 -13.69
CA GLY A 499 12.46 12.95 -14.51
C GLY A 499 12.98 11.68 -15.16
N ASN A 500 12.94 10.58 -14.41
CA ASN A 500 13.46 9.30 -14.81
C ASN A 500 12.47 8.69 -15.79
N GLU A 501 12.97 7.80 -16.63
CA GLU A 501 12.20 7.03 -17.60
C GLU A 501 10.99 6.28 -16.99
N ASP A 502 10.95 6.11 -15.66
CA ASP A 502 9.90 5.46 -14.88
C ASP A 502 8.64 6.34 -14.64
N SER A 503 8.70 7.62 -14.99
CA SER A 503 7.58 8.57 -14.84
C SER A 503 6.64 8.63 -16.06
N THR A 504 7.01 7.99 -17.17
CA THR A 504 6.18 7.98 -18.39
C THR A 504 5.31 6.72 -18.44
N THR A 505 4.01 6.91 -18.64
CA THR A 505 3.00 5.85 -18.77
C THR A 505 2.26 5.99 -20.10
N THR A 506 1.51 4.96 -20.50
CA THR A 506 0.65 5.00 -21.69
C THR A 506 -0.79 4.72 -21.29
N LEU A 507 -1.70 5.62 -21.67
CA LEU A 507 -3.12 5.50 -21.45
C LEU A 507 -3.80 4.78 -22.62
N TYR A 508 -4.56 3.73 -22.32
CA TYR A 508 -5.36 2.99 -23.31
C TYR A 508 -6.83 3.06 -22.93
N GLY A 509 -7.69 3.41 -23.89
CA GLY A 509 -9.13 3.56 -23.67
C GLY A 509 -9.94 2.43 -24.31
N PHE A 510 -10.87 1.88 -23.55
CA PHE A 510 -11.94 0.98 -23.99
C PHE A 510 -13.28 1.54 -23.49
N PRO A 511 -14.43 1.10 -24.03
CA PRO A 511 -15.72 1.53 -23.51
C PRO A 511 -15.83 1.25 -22.01
N GLY A 512 -16.03 2.32 -21.23
CA GLY A 512 -16.10 2.26 -19.76
C GLY A 512 -14.79 2.10 -19.01
N LEU A 513 -13.65 1.96 -19.69
CA LEU A 513 -12.36 1.66 -19.06
C LEU A 513 -11.21 2.49 -19.63
N VAL A 514 -10.37 3.03 -18.77
CA VAL A 514 -9.07 3.60 -19.14
C VAL A 514 -7.98 2.97 -18.30
N PHE A 515 -6.98 2.40 -18.97
CA PHE A 515 -5.83 1.76 -18.36
C PHE A 515 -4.62 2.68 -18.43
N GLU A 516 -3.97 2.93 -17.31
CA GLU A 516 -2.64 3.53 -17.26
C GLU A 516 -1.59 2.43 -17.17
N VAL A 517 -0.75 2.32 -18.18
CA VAL A 517 0.18 1.19 -18.37
C VAL A 517 1.62 1.68 -18.26
N LEU A 518 2.40 0.98 -17.44
CA LEU A 518 3.84 1.20 -17.27
C LEU A 518 4.63 0.62 -18.45
N LYS A 519 5.88 1.05 -18.63
CA LYS A 519 6.76 0.52 -19.69
C LYS A 519 6.98 -0.99 -19.64
N ASN A 520 6.93 -1.59 -18.45
CA ASN A 520 7.07 -3.04 -18.27
C ASN A 520 5.78 -3.82 -18.60
N GLY A 521 4.73 -3.14 -19.07
CA GLY A 521 3.47 -3.75 -19.49
C GLY A 521 2.46 -4.00 -18.36
N TYR A 522 2.78 -3.63 -17.11
CA TYR A 522 1.83 -3.73 -16.00
C TYR A 522 0.94 -2.49 -15.90
N VAL A 523 -0.31 -2.70 -15.48
CA VAL A 523 -1.29 -1.64 -15.28
C VAL A 523 -1.03 -0.96 -13.93
N SER A 524 -0.72 0.35 -13.95
CA SER A 524 -0.54 1.19 -12.77
C SER A 524 -1.88 1.61 -12.16
N ALA A 525 -2.87 1.90 -13.00
CA ALA A 525 -4.21 2.29 -12.56
C ALA A 525 -5.27 1.92 -13.60
N VAL A 526 -6.49 1.61 -13.15
CA VAL A 526 -7.66 1.42 -14.00
C VAL A 526 -8.74 2.42 -13.59
N THR A 527 -9.21 3.21 -14.54
CA THR A 527 -10.35 4.10 -14.36
C THR A 527 -11.59 3.47 -14.97
N VAL A 528 -12.66 3.37 -14.18
CA VAL A 528 -13.97 2.82 -14.56
C VAL A 528 -14.99 3.95 -14.65
N PHE A 529 -15.79 3.96 -15.72
CA PHE A 529 -16.80 4.96 -16.03
C PHE A 529 -18.22 4.39 -16.15
#